data_AF-A0AA48GVQ9-F1
#
_entry.id   AF-A0AA48GVQ9-F1
#
_cell.length_a   1.000
_cell.length_b   1.000
_cell.length_c   1.000
_cell.angle_alpha   90.00
_cell.angle_beta   90.00
_cell.angle_gamma   90.00
#
_symmetry.space_group_name_H-M   'P 1'
#
loop_
_entity.id
_entity.type
_entity.pdbx_description
1 polymer ?
#
loop_
_entity_poly.entity_id
_entity_poly.type
_entity_poly.pdbx_seq_one_letter_code
_entity_poly.pdbx_strand_id
1 'polypeptide(L)'
;MTLYDFLDSKNIDRAVVRFGKVLSCSKDAKSKVVTIRVETKSPSLSQAVLQQSVKLLEQFVQEKGRTKGGAKALFAEGRLGEARKEMDATEGEFRRFLDANRNYLVSSDPAIRLRGLRLEAEYKLRQQIVTTLALSREQALMEEKNDIPVINVLDPGNLPIEKAGPNRAGFVVGAFLASLALLVAWQFRATLREMLAVQP
;
A
#
# COMPACT_ATOMS: atom_id res chain seq x y z
N MET A 1 4.60 -32.72 3.28
CA MET A 1 5.80 -31.92 3.56
C MET A 1 5.34 -30.52 3.96
N THR A 2 5.45 -30.18 5.25
CA THR A 2 5.02 -28.86 5.75
C THR A 2 6.12 -27.83 5.51
N LEU A 3 5.77 -26.53 5.46
CA LEU A 3 6.73 -25.44 5.24
C LEU A 3 7.90 -25.46 6.26
N TYR A 4 7.61 -25.92 7.48
CA TYR A 4 8.57 -26.06 8.56
C TYR A 4 9.65 -27.11 8.27
N ASP A 5 9.27 -28.19 7.59
CA ASP A 5 10.13 -29.31 7.19
C ASP A 5 11.05 -28.92 6.01
N PHE A 6 10.61 -27.98 5.18
CA PHE A 6 11.39 -27.46 4.05
C PHE A 6 12.44 -26.41 4.46
N LEU A 7 12.15 -25.62 5.49
CA LEU A 7 13.01 -24.49 5.89
C LEU A 7 14.22 -24.92 6.73
N ASP A 8 14.24 -26.16 7.24
CA ASP A 8 15.33 -26.79 8.00
C ASP A 8 16.01 -25.78 8.96
N SER A 9 15.18 -25.15 9.80
CA SER A 9 15.59 -24.08 10.70
C SER A 9 14.90 -24.23 12.05
N LYS A 10 15.67 -24.45 13.12
CA LYS A 10 15.19 -24.47 14.51
C LYS A 10 14.73 -23.10 15.04
N ASN A 11 15.05 -22.00 14.34
CA ASN A 11 14.79 -20.61 14.77
C ASN A 11 14.01 -19.82 13.70
N ILE A 12 13.01 -19.05 14.13
CA ILE A 12 12.07 -18.28 13.29
C ILE A 12 12.80 -17.20 12.46
N ASP A 13 13.80 -16.52 13.02
CA ASP A 13 14.50 -15.43 12.33
C ASP A 13 15.23 -15.91 11.06
N ARG A 14 15.86 -17.09 11.13
CA ARG A 14 16.51 -17.70 9.96
C ARG A 14 15.50 -18.17 8.91
N ALA A 15 14.33 -18.61 9.35
CA ALA A 15 13.24 -19.00 8.47
C ALA A 15 12.78 -17.81 7.62
N VAL A 16 12.63 -16.62 8.23
CA VAL A 16 12.24 -15.39 7.53
C VAL A 16 13.29 -14.97 6.49
N VAL A 17 14.58 -15.00 6.85
CA VAL A 17 15.66 -14.65 5.91
C VAL A 17 15.73 -15.61 4.73
N ARG A 18 15.54 -16.92 4.96
CA ARG A 18 15.49 -17.92 3.89
C ARG A 18 14.23 -17.78 3.03
N PHE A 19 13.10 -17.47 3.63
CA PHE A 19 11.84 -17.24 2.93
C PHE A 19 11.93 -16.01 2.01
N GLY A 20 12.64 -14.96 2.41
CA GLY A 20 12.93 -13.80 1.55
C GLY A 20 13.74 -14.12 0.28
N LYS A 21 14.41 -15.27 0.20
CA LYS A 21 15.08 -15.73 -1.03
C LYS A 21 14.15 -16.51 -1.96
N VAL A 22 13.04 -17.02 -1.42
CA VAL A 22 12.07 -17.88 -2.11
C VAL A 22 10.91 -17.06 -2.68
N LEU A 23 10.52 -15.98 -1.98
CA LEU A 23 9.46 -15.08 -2.39
C LEU A 23 10.05 -13.78 -2.93
N SER A 24 9.76 -13.48 -4.19
CA SER A 24 10.10 -12.20 -4.83
C SER A 24 8.82 -11.49 -5.24
N CYS A 25 8.77 -10.18 -5.02
CA CYS A 25 7.64 -9.34 -5.36
C CYS A 25 8.13 -8.17 -6.22
N SER A 26 7.49 -7.97 -7.37
CA SER A 26 7.76 -6.84 -8.26
C SER A 26 6.47 -6.06 -8.48
N LYS A 27 6.58 -4.74 -8.56
CA LYS A 27 5.47 -3.84 -8.86
C LYS A 27 5.78 -3.08 -10.13
N ASP A 28 4.91 -3.21 -11.12
CA ASP A 28 4.95 -2.36 -12.29
C ASP A 28 4.11 -1.10 -12.02
N ALA A 29 4.77 0.06 -11.97
CA ALA A 29 4.13 1.34 -11.69
C ALA A 29 3.22 1.82 -12.84
N LYS A 30 3.45 1.38 -14.08
CA LYS A 30 2.64 1.77 -15.25
C LYS A 30 1.34 0.98 -15.32
N SER A 31 1.41 -0.34 -15.15
CA SER A 31 0.23 -1.21 -15.19
C SER A 31 -0.47 -1.36 -13.84
N LYS A 32 0.13 -0.87 -12.74
CA LYS A 32 -0.30 -1.08 -11.34
C LYS A 32 -0.41 -2.56 -10.95
N VAL A 33 0.19 -3.47 -11.72
CA VAL A 33 0.19 -4.90 -11.46
C VAL A 33 1.27 -5.24 -10.43
N VAL A 34 0.92 -6.07 -9.46
CA VAL A 34 1.83 -6.65 -8.48
C VAL A 34 2.05 -8.12 -8.86
N THR A 35 3.29 -8.47 -9.16
CA THR A 35 3.68 -9.83 -9.51
C THR A 35 4.38 -10.48 -8.33
N ILE A 36 3.78 -11.52 -7.77
CA ILE A 36 4.37 -12.33 -6.70
C ILE A 36 4.89 -13.62 -7.32
N ARG A 37 6.18 -13.89 -7.12
CA ARG A 37 6.84 -15.11 -7.60
C ARG A 37 7.39 -15.89 -6.42
N VAL A 38 7.09 -17.19 -6.39
CA VAL A 38 7.52 -18.12 -5.35
C VAL A 38 8.26 -19.28 -6.00
N GLU A 39 9.52 -19.47 -5.63
CA GLU A 39 10.38 -20.54 -6.15
C GLU A 39 10.79 -21.50 -5.04
N THR A 40 10.18 -22.70 -5.02
CA THR A 40 10.54 -23.79 -4.10
C THR A 40 10.96 -25.05 -4.84
N LYS A 41 11.52 -26.03 -4.12
CA LYS A 41 11.93 -27.33 -4.71
C LYS A 41 10.76 -28.21 -5.13
N SER A 42 9.56 -27.99 -4.58
CA SER A 42 8.36 -28.78 -4.88
C SER A 42 7.29 -27.92 -5.54
N PRO A 43 6.73 -28.31 -6.70
CA PRO A 43 5.64 -27.57 -7.35
C PRO A 43 4.43 -27.32 -6.42
N SER A 44 4.06 -28.32 -5.62
CA SER A 44 2.91 -28.23 -4.69
C SER A 44 3.16 -27.23 -3.55
N LEU A 45 4.40 -27.14 -3.08
CA LEU A 45 4.77 -26.21 -2.01
C LEU A 45 4.78 -24.78 -2.54
N SER A 46 5.32 -24.55 -3.73
CA SER A 46 5.29 -23.22 -4.39
C SER A 46 3.85 -22.70 -4.53
N GLN A 47 2.93 -23.56 -4.98
CA GLN A 47 1.52 -23.20 -5.15
C GLN A 47 0.86 -22.86 -3.79
N ALA A 48 1.03 -23.72 -2.79
CA ALA A 48 0.42 -23.51 -1.47
C ALA A 48 0.92 -22.21 -0.81
N VAL A 49 2.22 -21.92 -0.92
CA VAL A 49 2.82 -20.68 -0.42
C VAL A 49 2.27 -19.46 -1.16
N LEU A 50 2.15 -19.53 -2.48
CA LEU A 50 1.62 -18.44 -3.29
C LEU A 50 0.16 -18.13 -2.94
N GLN A 51 -0.70 -19.15 -2.89
CA GLN A 51 -2.11 -19.00 -2.51
C GLN A 51 -2.27 -18.41 -1.11
N GLN A 52 -1.49 -18.91 -0.14
CA GLN A 52 -1.53 -18.39 1.22
C GLN A 52 -1.04 -16.94 1.28
N SER A 53 0.00 -16.59 0.50
CA SER A 53 0.53 -15.23 0.43
C SER A 53 -0.48 -14.24 -0.17
N VAL A 54 -1.20 -14.64 -1.23
CA VAL A 54 -2.28 -13.84 -1.82
C VAL A 54 -3.41 -13.63 -0.81
N LYS A 55 -3.83 -14.68 -0.11
CA LYS A 55 -4.87 -14.59 0.93
C LYS A 55 -4.48 -13.66 2.07
N LEU A 56 -3.24 -13.75 2.56
CA LEU A 56 -2.72 -12.88 3.61
C LEU A 56 -2.61 -11.43 3.13
N LEU A 57 -2.20 -11.21 1.89
CA LEU A 57 -2.16 -9.88 1.29
C LEU A 57 -3.56 -9.27 1.19
N GLU A 58 -4.56 -10.04 0.78
CA GLU A 58 -5.96 -9.62 0.72
C GLU A 58 -6.49 -9.21 2.10
N GLN A 59 -6.25 -10.04 3.11
CA GLN A 59 -6.63 -9.71 4.50
C GLN A 59 -5.93 -8.43 4.99
N PHE A 60 -4.62 -8.31 4.76
CA PHE A 60 -3.86 -7.12 5.17
C PHE A 60 -4.36 -5.86 4.47
N VAL A 61 -4.66 -5.93 3.18
CA VAL A 61 -5.15 -4.80 2.39
C VAL A 61 -6.56 -4.40 2.84
N GLN A 62 -7.45 -5.35 3.12
CA GLN A 62 -8.77 -5.09 3.69
C GLN A 62 -8.69 -4.46 5.09
N GLU A 63 -7.85 -4.99 5.98
CA GLU A 63 -7.67 -4.48 7.34
C GLU A 63 -7.08 -3.06 7.33
N LYS A 64 -6.01 -2.83 6.56
CA LYS A 64 -5.39 -1.50 6.45
C LYS A 64 -6.30 -0.50 5.74
N GLY A 65 -7.11 -0.92 4.78
CA GLY A 65 -8.16 -0.09 4.16
C GLY A 65 -9.15 0.43 5.21
N ARG A 66 -9.73 -0.48 6.02
CA ARG A 66 -10.65 -0.13 7.11
C ARG A 66 -10.06 0.88 8.09
N THR A 67 -8.79 0.72 8.50
CA THR A 67 -8.16 1.63 9.47
C THR A 67 -8.03 3.07 8.96
N LYS A 68 -7.89 3.29 7.66
CA LYS A 68 -7.78 4.65 7.09
C LYS A 68 -9.14 5.34 6.98
N GLY A 69 -10.19 4.60 6.62
CA GLY A 69 -11.56 5.11 6.56
C GLY A 69 -12.05 5.59 7.91
N GLY A 70 -11.94 4.75 8.94
CA GLY A 70 -12.37 5.09 10.29
C GLY A 70 -11.62 6.30 10.89
N ALA A 71 -10.32 6.43 10.62
CA ALA A 71 -9.54 7.58 11.09
C ALA A 71 -10.01 8.91 10.47
N LYS A 72 -10.37 8.91 9.18
CA LYS A 72 -10.95 10.10 8.52
C LYS A 72 -12.33 10.44 9.07
N ALA A 73 -13.18 9.44 9.29
CA ALA A 73 -14.50 9.62 9.86
C ALA A 73 -14.45 10.23 11.27
N LEU A 74 -13.58 9.70 12.13
CA LEU A 74 -13.35 10.23 13.48
C LEU A 74 -12.86 11.68 13.46
N PHE A 75 -11.93 12.01 12.56
CA PHE A 75 -11.45 13.38 12.41
C PHE A 75 -12.57 14.33 11.95
N ALA A 76 -13.38 13.93 10.97
CA ALA A 76 -14.51 14.72 10.49
C ALA A 76 -15.57 14.94 11.58
N GLU A 77 -15.83 13.92 12.39
CA GLU A 77 -16.76 14.01 13.53
C GLU A 77 -16.26 14.98 14.61
N GLY A 78 -14.97 14.94 14.96
CA GLY A 78 -14.37 15.90 15.89
C GLY A 78 -14.51 17.36 15.40
N ARG A 79 -14.19 17.62 14.12
CA ARG A 79 -14.31 18.95 13.50
C ARG A 79 -15.75 19.44 13.45
N LEU A 80 -16.71 18.56 13.17
CA LEU A 80 -18.13 18.90 13.20
C LEU A 80 -18.57 19.29 14.63
N GLY A 81 -18.09 18.58 15.65
CA GLY A 81 -18.35 18.90 17.05
C GLY A 81 -17.81 20.27 17.46
N GLU A 82 -16.58 20.61 17.06
CA GLU A 82 -15.99 21.93 17.28
C GLU A 82 -16.79 23.03 16.57
N ALA A 83 -17.13 22.84 15.29
CA ALA A 83 -17.87 23.82 14.52
C ALA A 83 -19.29 24.07 15.08
N ARG A 84 -19.95 23.04 15.63
CA ARG A 84 -21.24 23.19 16.31
C ARG A 84 -21.10 24.04 17.57
N LYS A 85 -20.08 23.83 18.39
CA LYS A 85 -19.83 24.66 19.58
C LYS A 85 -19.60 26.13 19.22
N GLU A 86 -18.83 26.39 18.16
CA GLU A 86 -18.61 27.76 17.67
C GLU A 86 -19.90 28.39 17.12
N MET A 87 -20.72 27.62 16.40
CA MET A 87 -22.04 28.06 15.94
C MET A 87 -22.96 28.41 17.12
N ASP A 88 -23.06 27.54 18.12
CA ASP A 88 -23.89 27.74 19.31
C ASP A 88 -23.46 29.00 20.09
N ALA A 89 -22.15 29.29 20.15
CA ALA A 89 -21.63 30.52 20.74
C ALA A 89 -22.10 31.76 19.98
N THR A 90 -21.94 31.78 18.65
CA THR A 90 -22.40 32.91 17.80
C THR A 90 -23.93 33.06 17.81
N GLU A 91 -24.67 31.96 17.87
CA GLU A 91 -26.12 31.97 18.01
C GLU A 91 -26.54 32.56 19.36
N GLY A 92 -25.82 32.22 20.43
CA GLY A 92 -26.02 32.80 21.75
C GLY A 92 -25.79 34.31 21.79
N GLU A 93 -24.74 34.81 21.12
CA GLU A 93 -24.49 36.25 21.00
C GLU A 93 -25.58 36.95 20.20
N PHE A 94 -26.01 36.35 19.08
CA PHE A 94 -27.08 36.90 18.27
C PHE A 94 -28.41 36.93 19.03
N ARG A 95 -28.75 35.86 19.78
CA ARG A 95 -29.93 35.82 20.66
C ARG A 95 -29.91 36.94 21.70
N ARG A 96 -28.79 37.12 22.42
CA ARG A 96 -28.66 38.20 23.43
C ARG A 96 -28.85 39.58 22.79
N PHE A 97 -28.34 39.77 21.57
CA PHE A 97 -28.55 41.01 20.83
C PHE A 97 -30.03 41.23 20.48
N LEU A 98 -30.74 40.19 20.02
CA LEU A 98 -32.17 40.24 19.68
C LEU A 98 -33.04 40.51 20.91
N ASP A 99 -32.71 39.92 22.06
CA ASP A 99 -33.43 40.14 23.32
C ASP A 99 -33.34 41.61 23.78
N ALA A 100 -32.16 42.23 23.63
CA ALA A 100 -31.93 43.62 23.99
C ALA A 100 -32.47 44.62 22.94
N ASN A 101 -32.51 44.24 21.67
CA ASN A 101 -32.86 45.11 20.54
C ASN A 101 -34.00 44.53 19.72
N ARG A 102 -35.19 44.45 20.32
CA ARG A 102 -36.41 44.07 19.61
C ARG A 102 -36.62 45.00 18.41
N ASN A 103 -36.89 44.44 17.24
CA ASN A 103 -37.06 45.18 15.98
C ASN A 103 -35.82 46.00 15.53
N TYR A 104 -34.60 45.51 15.78
CA TYR A 104 -33.35 46.17 15.35
C TYR A 104 -33.32 46.60 13.86
N LEU A 105 -34.05 45.89 12.98
CA LEU A 105 -34.18 46.21 11.55
C LEU A 105 -34.82 47.56 11.27
N VAL A 106 -35.74 48.01 12.14
CA VAL A 106 -36.48 49.28 12.03
C VAL A 106 -35.95 50.32 13.02
N SER A 107 -34.88 50.00 13.74
CA SER A 107 -34.26 50.93 14.69
C SER A 107 -33.77 52.19 13.96
N SER A 108 -33.98 53.35 14.59
CA SER A 108 -33.55 54.66 14.08
C SER A 108 -32.03 54.85 14.12
N ASP A 109 -31.31 54.04 14.90
CA ASP A 109 -29.85 54.07 15.01
C ASP A 109 -29.20 53.16 13.95
N PRO A 110 -28.43 53.71 12.97
CA PRO A 110 -27.70 52.93 11.99
C PRO A 110 -26.69 51.95 12.60
N ALA A 111 -26.10 52.27 13.75
CA ALA A 111 -25.09 51.44 14.40
C ALA A 111 -25.67 50.12 14.94
N ILE A 112 -26.84 50.19 15.58
CA ILE A 112 -27.57 49.01 16.07
C ILE A 112 -27.92 48.09 14.89
N ARG A 113 -28.43 48.66 13.80
CA ARG A 113 -28.83 47.91 12.61
C ARG A 113 -27.63 47.20 11.96
N LEU A 114 -26.51 47.90 11.78
CA LEU A 114 -25.29 47.32 11.20
C LEU A 114 -24.73 46.20 12.09
N ARG A 115 -24.75 46.38 13.42
CA ARG A 115 -24.30 45.36 14.37
C ARG A 115 -25.16 44.09 14.29
N GLY A 116 -26.49 44.23 14.22
CA GLY A 116 -27.40 43.11 14.05
C GLY A 116 -27.16 42.34 12.75
N LEU A 117 -27.02 43.05 11.63
CA LEU A 117 -26.70 42.45 10.32
C LEU A 117 -25.37 41.68 10.35
N ARG A 118 -24.35 42.21 11.03
CA ARG A 118 -23.06 41.53 11.18
C ARG A 118 -23.18 40.23 11.97
N LEU A 119 -23.88 40.25 13.11
CA LEU A 119 -24.11 39.04 13.93
C LEU A 119 -24.94 38.00 13.19
N GLU A 120 -25.96 38.43 12.44
CA GLU A 120 -26.77 37.54 11.61
C GLU A 120 -25.94 36.88 10.49
N ALA A 121 -25.11 37.67 9.81
CA ALA A 121 -24.21 37.18 8.76
C ALA A 121 -23.18 36.19 9.32
N GLU A 122 -22.64 36.47 10.50
CA GLU A 122 -21.70 35.59 11.19
C GLU A 122 -22.36 34.26 11.59
N TYR A 123 -23.55 34.30 12.20
CA TYR A 123 -24.31 33.09 12.52
C TYR A 123 -24.61 32.26 11.26
N LYS A 124 -25.08 32.90 10.18
CA LYS A 124 -25.33 32.24 8.89
C LYS A 124 -24.07 31.58 8.31
N LEU A 125 -22.93 32.25 8.39
CA LEU A 125 -21.64 31.69 7.96
C LEU A 125 -21.30 30.43 8.77
N ARG A 126 -21.44 30.47 10.09
CA ARG A 126 -21.20 29.30 10.96
C ARG A 126 -22.15 28.15 10.64
N GLN A 127 -23.43 28.44 10.44
CA GLN A 127 -24.43 27.46 10.04
C GLN A 127 -24.08 26.77 8.71
N GLN A 128 -23.59 27.53 7.72
CA GLN A 128 -23.14 26.99 6.45
C GLN A 128 -21.90 26.09 6.59
N ILE A 129 -20.95 26.47 7.44
CA ILE A 129 -19.77 25.66 7.75
C ILE A 129 -20.19 24.33 8.39
N VAL A 130 -21.08 24.35 9.39
CA VAL A 130 -21.60 23.13 10.03
C VAL A 130 -22.29 22.22 9.02
N THR A 131 -23.12 22.79 8.14
CA THR A 131 -23.81 22.01 7.09
C THR A 131 -22.81 21.37 6.13
N THR A 132 -21.78 22.12 5.71
CA THR A 132 -20.73 21.62 4.81
C THR A 132 -19.91 20.51 5.47
N LEU A 133 -19.54 20.67 6.74
CA LEU A 133 -18.81 19.65 7.50
C LEU A 133 -19.65 18.41 7.75
N ALA A 134 -20.96 18.56 8.00
CA ALA A 134 -21.88 17.43 8.14
C ALA A 134 -21.94 16.62 6.84
N LEU A 135 -22.08 17.30 5.69
CA LEU A 135 -22.05 16.63 4.39
C LEU A 135 -20.72 15.91 4.13
N SER A 136 -19.59 16.57 4.44
CA SER A 136 -18.26 15.98 4.30
C SER A 136 -18.06 14.76 5.21
N ARG A 137 -18.60 14.76 6.44
CA ARG A 137 -18.60 13.60 7.34
C ARG A 137 -19.39 12.43 6.75
N GLU A 138 -20.60 12.68 6.24
CA GLU A 138 -21.40 11.62 5.62
C GLU A 138 -20.69 11.03 4.39
N GLN A 139 -20.04 11.87 3.58
CA GLN A 139 -19.21 11.39 2.48
C GLN A 139 -18.04 10.52 2.97
N ALA A 140 -17.35 10.93 4.04
CA ALA A 140 -16.26 10.14 4.62
C ALA A 140 -16.74 8.78 5.17
N LEU A 141 -17.94 8.72 5.76
CA LEU A 141 -18.57 7.47 6.22
C LEU A 141 -18.96 6.55 5.06
N MET A 142 -19.43 7.14 3.95
CA MET A 142 -19.72 6.37 2.73
C MET A 142 -18.43 5.84 2.10
N GLU A 143 -17.37 6.64 2.06
CA GLU A 143 -16.04 6.21 1.61
C GLU A 143 -15.51 5.07 2.50
N GLU A 144 -15.65 5.14 3.82
CA GLU A 144 -15.24 4.03 4.70
C GLU A 144 -15.95 2.72 4.38
N LYS A 145 -17.25 2.78 4.04
CA LYS A 145 -18.02 1.59 3.66
C LYS A 145 -17.69 1.07 2.26
N ASN A 146 -17.36 1.97 1.33
CA ASN A 146 -17.12 1.66 -0.08
C ASN A 146 -15.65 1.36 -0.40
N ASP A 147 -14.69 1.88 0.36
CA ASP A 147 -13.25 1.72 0.16
C ASP A 147 -12.76 0.35 0.70
N ILE A 148 -13.48 -0.72 0.34
CA ILE A 148 -12.99 -2.08 0.47
C ILE A 148 -12.10 -2.33 -0.76
N PRO A 149 -10.77 -2.32 -0.63
CA PRO A 149 -9.89 -2.58 -1.75
C PRO A 149 -10.09 -4.00 -2.26
N VAL A 150 -10.71 -4.14 -3.43
CA VAL A 150 -10.84 -5.43 -4.12
C VAL A 150 -9.54 -5.71 -4.86
N ILE A 151 -8.81 -6.73 -4.43
CA ILE A 151 -7.66 -7.24 -5.19
C ILE A 151 -8.21 -8.06 -6.35
N ASN A 152 -7.98 -7.63 -7.58
CA ASN A 152 -8.32 -8.44 -8.74
C ASN A 152 -7.15 -9.39 -9.06
N VAL A 153 -7.38 -10.69 -8.91
CA VAL A 153 -6.37 -11.73 -9.21
C VAL A 153 -6.39 -11.98 -10.72
N LEU A 154 -5.36 -11.52 -11.42
CA LEU A 154 -5.22 -11.69 -12.88
C LEU A 154 -4.80 -13.12 -13.26
N ASP A 155 -3.98 -13.75 -12.42
CA ASP A 155 -3.49 -15.12 -12.63
C ASP A 155 -3.53 -15.89 -11.30
N PRO A 156 -4.43 -16.87 -11.15
CA PRO A 156 -4.53 -17.71 -9.96
C PRO A 156 -3.41 -18.76 -10.01
N GLY A 157 -2.19 -18.33 -9.68
CA GLY A 157 -0.94 -19.11 -9.83
C GLY A 157 -1.12 -20.62 -9.68
N ASN A 158 -1.15 -21.26 -10.84
CA ASN A 158 -1.42 -22.68 -11.02
C ASN A 158 -0.18 -23.53 -10.67
N LEU A 159 -0.36 -24.85 -10.67
CA LEU A 159 0.74 -25.78 -10.42
C LEU A 159 1.81 -25.62 -11.52
N PRO A 160 3.08 -25.31 -11.16
CA PRO A 160 4.13 -25.14 -12.14
C PRO A 160 4.38 -26.44 -12.91
N ILE A 161 4.23 -26.39 -14.22
CA ILE A 161 4.50 -27.53 -15.13
C ILE A 161 5.99 -27.61 -15.45
N GLU A 162 6.66 -26.46 -15.54
CA GLU A 162 8.09 -26.35 -15.86
C GLU A 162 8.93 -25.92 -14.65
N LYS A 163 10.18 -26.40 -14.59
CA LYS A 163 11.13 -26.05 -13.53
C LYS A 163 11.80 -24.72 -13.83
N ALA A 164 11.94 -23.86 -12.83
CA ALA A 164 12.58 -22.55 -12.95
C ALA A 164 14.10 -22.62 -13.24
N GLY A 165 14.78 -23.74 -12.99
CA GLY A 165 16.18 -23.91 -13.41
C GLY A 165 16.85 -25.23 -13.02
N PRO A 166 18.15 -25.41 -13.37
CA PRO A 166 18.88 -24.73 -14.44
C PRO A 166 18.55 -25.33 -15.81
N ASN A 167 18.65 -24.51 -16.87
CA ASN A 167 18.47 -24.94 -18.25
C ASN A 167 19.56 -25.97 -18.60
N ARG A 168 19.21 -27.26 -18.61
CA ARG A 168 20.14 -28.37 -18.87
C ARG A 168 20.95 -28.15 -20.15
N ALA A 169 20.33 -27.58 -21.18
CA ALA A 169 20.99 -27.25 -22.44
C ALA A 169 22.11 -26.20 -22.28
N GLY A 170 21.84 -25.10 -21.56
CA GLY A 170 22.84 -24.06 -21.32
C GLY A 170 24.02 -24.55 -20.50
N PHE A 171 23.77 -25.41 -19.51
CA PHE A 171 24.84 -26.02 -18.71
C PHE A 171 25.73 -26.95 -19.57
N VAL A 172 25.14 -27.76 -20.44
CA VAL A 172 25.89 -28.66 -21.34
C VAL A 172 26.73 -27.87 -22.34
N VAL A 173 26.20 -26.81 -22.94
CA VAL A 173 26.97 -25.95 -23.88
C VAL A 173 28.11 -25.24 -23.16
N GLY A 174 27.87 -24.70 -21.97
CA GLY A 174 28.92 -24.06 -21.16
C GLY A 174 30.03 -25.04 -20.77
N ALA A 175 29.69 -26.25 -20.35
CA ALA A 175 30.66 -27.29 -20.02
C ALA A 175 31.47 -27.72 -21.26
N PHE A 176 30.83 -27.84 -22.43
CA PHE A 176 31.49 -28.16 -23.68
C PHE A 176 32.52 -27.09 -24.07
N LEU A 177 32.12 -25.80 -24.04
CA LEU A 177 33.03 -24.68 -24.33
C LEU A 177 34.20 -24.59 -23.33
N ALA A 178 33.94 -24.81 -22.04
CA ALA A 178 34.98 -24.84 -21.02
C ALA A 178 35.97 -25.99 -21.25
N SER A 179 35.49 -27.18 -21.64
CA SER A 179 36.34 -28.32 -21.96
C SER A 179 37.23 -28.05 -23.19
N LEU A 180 36.69 -27.41 -24.22
CA LEU A 180 37.43 -27.04 -25.42
C LEU A 180 38.51 -26.00 -25.11
N ALA A 181 38.18 -24.98 -24.31
CA ALA A 181 39.14 -23.96 -23.88
C ALA A 181 40.29 -24.55 -23.06
N LEU A 182 40.01 -25.52 -22.17
CA LEU A 182 41.04 -26.23 -21.40
C LEU A 182 41.98 -27.04 -22.31
N LEU A 183 41.45 -27.70 -23.35
CA LEU A 183 42.27 -28.44 -24.31
C LEU A 183 43.16 -27.53 -25.15
N VAL A 184 42.63 -26.40 -25.62
CA VAL A 184 43.39 -25.39 -26.38
C VAL A 184 44.48 -24.78 -25.49
N ALA A 185 44.17 -24.43 -24.24
CA ALA A 185 45.16 -23.92 -23.29
C ALA A 185 46.25 -24.96 -22.96
N TRP A 186 45.89 -26.25 -22.87
CA TRP A 186 46.85 -27.32 -22.62
C TRP A 186 47.81 -27.52 -23.81
N GLN A 187 47.29 -27.49 -25.04
CA GLN A 187 48.07 -27.49 -26.27
C GLN A 187 49.02 -26.29 -26.34
N PHE A 188 48.51 -25.08 -26.08
CA PHE A 188 49.31 -23.85 -26.13
C PHE A 188 50.39 -23.80 -25.04
N ARG A 189 50.13 -24.42 -23.87
CA ARG A 189 51.14 -24.58 -22.82
C ARG A 189 52.27 -25.52 -23.23
N ALA A 190 51.96 -26.58 -23.97
CA ALA A 190 52.97 -27.51 -24.48
C ALA A 190 53.88 -26.81 -25.51
N THR A 191 53.30 -26.06 -26.44
CA THR A 191 54.07 -25.33 -27.46
C THR A 191 54.89 -24.17 -26.88
N LEU A 192 54.37 -23.45 -25.87
CA LEU A 192 55.14 -22.41 -25.16
C LEU A 192 56.35 -22.97 -24.39
N ARG A 193 56.26 -24.20 -23.87
CA ARG A 193 57.39 -24.87 -23.20
C ARG A 193 58.53 -25.21 -24.17
N GLU A 194 58.20 -25.60 -25.39
CA GLU A 194 59.20 -25.91 -26.41
C GLU A 194 59.91 -24.64 -26.92
N MET A 195 59.20 -23.52 -27.06
CA MET A 195 59.81 -22.25 -27.48
C MET A 195 60.72 -21.61 -26.41
N LEU A 196 60.46 -21.84 -25.12
CA LEU A 196 61.33 -21.38 -24.02
C LEU A 196 62.56 -22.29 -23.78
N ALA A 197 62.56 -23.52 -24.30
CA ALA A 197 63.69 -24.45 -24.21
C ALA A 197 64.69 -24.31 -25.37
N VAL A 198 64.33 -23.56 -26.43
CA VAL A 198 65.16 -23.29 -27.61
C VAL A 198 65.54 -21.81 -27.64
N GLN A 199 66.11 -21.30 -26.55
CA GLN A 199 67.00 -20.15 -26.61
C GLN A 199 68.38 -20.57 -26.09
N PRO A 200 69.46 -20.40 -26.89
CA PRO A 200 70.83 -20.69 -26.48
C PRO A 200 71.35 -19.72 -25.40
#